data_AF-A0A847DE44-F1
#
_entry.id   AF-A0A847DE44-F1
#
_cell.length_a   1.000
_cell.length_b   1.000
_cell.length_c   1.000
_cell.angle_alpha   90.00
_cell.angle_beta   90.00
_cell.angle_gamma   90.00
#
_symmetry.space_group_name_H-M   'P 1'
#
loop_
_entity.id
_entity.type
_entity.pdbx_description
1 polymer ?
#
loop_
_entity_poly.entity_id
_entity_poly.type
_entity_poly.pdbx_seq_one_letter_code
_entity_poly.pdbx_strand_id
1 'polypeptide(L)'
;MTIISKQLPVIFKFCLIMVTICIIMAGCKTTQPGMQTQEVSKTTNQAISNKALKEYAEKAEPLIEEITGRKYDKSKTEYKIVTREELRKVMMEEELPGALKMGQGMGEDIIKRQLETSTQSRSQNYIARYSNMKDILYIIPENIKPVSSFIEVKDEDLNDFIFMVIAHDMVHCLDDQYYDFMKLIGKCDGREQVTALGAVIDGSAAYVTKEIAKRLNIPERTYVNATKSSLTIKDETSGAGKEYYDLYFTKGASFIKAIIDKKGLEGFNMVFMSPPVSSRQIYYPEEYLNPPAITGIDCKKLLETIKDKLPTEGARSNINTLGTSTLQSALVTQGVDKAEAGELAERLLNGITFTAIKPAIKPSILSLEILNFKNGEDAQKYYSFLKKMQDASQNQIKAQLNTSFDIIKDEELKQDGFNLLKYNEIKIKAQNDEAITKKMTAIIDSTSVVIGYVNMNDQTMQDLLNIMNLIYSEQHKLKQI
;
A
#
# COMPACT_ATOMS: atom_id res chain seq x y z
N MET A 1 31.72 -1.67 26.68
CA MET A 1 32.83 -1.42 25.73
C MET A 1 32.24 -0.80 24.48
N THR A 2 32.58 0.46 24.27
CA THR A 2 32.54 1.31 23.06
C THR A 2 31.28 1.36 22.17
N ILE A 3 30.69 2.56 22.21
CA ILE A 3 29.65 3.17 21.40
C ILE A 3 30.02 3.23 19.90
N ILE A 4 29.32 2.52 19.02
CA ILE A 4 29.19 2.86 17.58
C ILE A 4 27.81 2.41 17.06
N SER A 5 26.79 3.26 17.17
CA SER A 5 25.64 3.21 16.25
C SER A 5 25.07 4.62 16.08
N LYS A 6 25.84 5.48 15.41
CA LYS A 6 25.36 6.77 14.93
C LYS A 6 25.36 6.73 13.40
N GLN A 7 24.19 7.06 12.84
CA GLN A 7 23.96 7.52 11.47
C GLN A 7 24.10 6.46 10.37
N LEU A 8 22.96 5.98 9.85
CA LEU A 8 22.90 5.74 8.41
C LEU A 8 23.15 7.08 7.71
N PRO A 9 24.04 7.15 6.70
CA PRO A 9 24.39 8.41 6.07
C PRO A 9 23.19 9.01 5.36
N VAL A 10 23.03 10.33 5.49
CA VAL A 10 21.95 11.14 4.92
C VAL A 10 21.75 10.84 3.42
N ILE A 11 22.84 10.56 2.69
CA ILE A 11 22.86 10.16 1.26
C ILE A 11 22.06 8.87 0.98
N PHE A 12 21.98 7.94 1.93
CA PHE A 12 21.27 6.67 1.76
C PHE A 12 19.74 6.87 1.77
N LYS A 13 19.24 7.87 2.53
CA LYS A 13 17.83 8.28 2.47
C LYS A 13 17.51 9.07 1.19
N PHE A 14 18.49 9.79 0.63
CA PHE A 14 18.29 10.62 -0.57
C PHE A 14 18.45 9.87 -1.90
N CYS A 15 19.31 8.86 -1.99
CA CYS A 15 19.41 8.03 -3.21
C CYS A 15 18.16 7.16 -3.44
N LEU A 16 17.45 6.80 -2.38
CA LEU A 16 16.16 6.10 -2.45
C LEU A 16 15.01 7.01 -2.92
N ILE A 17 15.19 8.34 -2.92
CA ILE A 17 14.19 9.32 -3.37
C ILE A 17 14.33 9.62 -4.87
N MET A 18 15.50 9.36 -5.48
CA MET A 18 15.74 9.51 -6.92
C MET A 18 15.55 8.21 -7.73
N VAL A 19 15.23 7.11 -7.03
CA VAL A 19 14.96 5.78 -7.57
C VAL A 19 13.58 5.36 -7.03
N THR A 20 12.55 5.53 -7.83
CA THR A 20 11.16 5.32 -7.41
C THR A 20 10.91 3.87 -6.96
N ILE A 21 10.21 3.74 -5.83
CA ILE A 21 9.49 2.55 -5.31
C ILE A 21 10.36 1.31 -4.97
N CYS A 22 10.75 1.24 -3.70
CA CYS A 22 10.77 0.01 -2.91
C CYS A 22 10.65 0.31 -1.41
N ILE A 23 9.63 -0.29 -0.78
CA ILE A 23 9.39 -0.41 0.68
C ILE A 23 8.52 0.72 1.29
N ILE A 24 7.21 0.53 1.16
CA ILE A 24 6.30 0.63 2.30
C ILE A 24 6.86 -0.31 3.39
N MET A 25 7.03 0.19 4.62
CA MET A 25 7.58 -0.42 5.84
C MET A 25 9.01 0.05 6.21
N ALA A 26 9.12 1.24 6.81
CA ALA A 26 9.82 1.46 8.10
C ALA A 26 10.09 2.96 8.33
N GLY A 27 9.53 3.49 9.43
CA GLY A 27 10.16 4.60 10.15
C GLY A 27 9.87 6.00 9.61
N CYS A 28 8.59 6.33 9.40
CA CYS A 28 8.18 7.71 9.74
C CYS A 28 8.44 7.88 11.24
N LYS A 29 9.49 8.65 11.59
CA LYS A 29 9.53 9.31 12.88
C LYS A 29 8.44 10.39 12.84
N THR A 30 7.19 9.98 13.01
CA THR A 30 6.23 10.86 13.64
C THR A 30 6.72 10.97 15.08
N THR A 31 7.37 12.08 15.41
CA THR A 31 7.23 12.58 16.77
C THR A 31 5.74 12.89 16.93
N GLN A 32 4.97 11.87 17.36
CA GLN A 32 3.72 12.15 18.03
C GLN A 32 4.11 13.05 19.20
N PRO A 33 3.47 14.22 19.38
CA PRO A 33 3.46 14.82 20.69
C PRO A 33 2.97 13.73 21.62
N GLY A 34 3.77 13.36 22.62
CA GLY A 34 3.31 12.43 23.64
C GLY A 34 1.91 12.88 24.06
N MET A 35 0.94 11.97 24.00
CA MET A 35 -0.40 12.22 24.53
C MET A 35 -0.20 12.64 25.98
N GLN A 36 -0.16 13.95 26.21
CA GLN A 36 -0.24 14.51 27.54
C GLN A 36 -1.59 14.07 28.06
N THR A 37 -1.56 13.40 29.20
CA THR A 37 -2.73 13.08 30.00
C THR A 37 -3.41 14.39 30.37
N GLN A 38 -4.30 14.88 29.52
CA GLN A 38 -5.24 15.92 29.89
C GLN A 38 -6.29 15.27 30.80
N GLU A 39 -6.45 15.84 32.00
CA GLU A 39 -7.52 15.47 32.92
C GLU A 39 -8.87 15.62 32.21
N VAL A 40 -9.49 14.47 31.94
CA VAL A 40 -10.83 14.40 31.36
C VAL A 40 -11.83 14.81 32.42
N SER A 41 -12.61 15.85 32.12
CA SER A 41 -13.71 16.32 32.96
C SER A 41 -14.69 15.20 33.28
N LYS A 42 -15.20 15.19 34.52
CA LYS A 42 -16.20 14.26 35.03
C LYS A 42 -17.55 14.42 34.32
N THR A 43 -17.71 13.77 33.18
CA THR A 43 -19.02 13.35 32.66
C THR A 43 -19.10 11.83 32.72
N THR A 44 -20.30 11.35 33.05
CA THR A 44 -20.58 10.05 33.65
C THR A 44 -20.14 8.87 32.76
N ASN A 45 -19.02 8.26 33.16
CA ASN A 45 -18.36 7.12 32.52
C ASN A 45 -19.19 5.84 32.73
N GLN A 46 -20.19 5.56 31.90
CA GLN A 46 -20.83 4.24 31.94
C GLN A 46 -19.96 3.27 31.13
N ALA A 47 -19.15 2.47 31.83
CA ALA A 47 -18.36 1.42 31.19
C ALA A 47 -19.32 0.42 30.51
N ILE A 48 -19.15 0.19 29.21
CA ILE A 48 -19.97 -0.75 28.46
C ILE A 48 -19.65 -2.16 28.94
N SER A 49 -20.69 -2.88 29.35
CA SER A 49 -20.52 -4.20 29.94
C SER A 49 -20.10 -5.24 28.91
N ASN A 50 -19.35 -6.26 29.35
CA ASN A 50 -19.03 -7.43 28.52
C ASN A 50 -20.28 -8.14 27.97
N LYS A 51 -21.40 -8.06 28.69
CA LYS A 51 -22.69 -8.59 28.23
C LYS A 51 -23.21 -7.82 27.02
N ALA A 52 -23.19 -6.48 27.08
CA ALA A 52 -23.64 -5.63 25.98
C ALA A 52 -22.80 -5.83 24.70
N LEU A 53 -21.49 -6.05 24.84
CA LEU A 53 -20.62 -6.33 23.68
C LEU A 53 -20.97 -7.65 22.99
N LYS A 54 -21.36 -8.67 23.75
CA LYS A 54 -21.86 -9.94 23.18
C LYS A 54 -23.22 -9.76 22.52
N GLU A 55 -24.12 -9.02 23.16
CA GLU A 55 -25.45 -8.69 22.60
C GLU A 55 -25.33 -7.92 21.27
N TYR A 56 -24.30 -7.07 21.11
CA TYR A 56 -24.01 -6.42 19.83
C TYR A 56 -23.62 -7.41 18.73
N ALA A 57 -22.79 -8.41 19.04
CA ALA A 57 -22.45 -9.45 18.08
C ALA A 57 -23.68 -10.28 17.69
N GLU A 58 -24.47 -10.70 18.68
CA GLU A 58 -25.72 -11.44 18.47
C GLU A 58 -26.75 -10.64 17.65
N LYS A 59 -26.80 -9.32 17.83
CA LYS A 59 -27.65 -8.41 17.04
C LYS A 59 -27.17 -8.24 15.60
N ALA A 60 -25.85 -8.15 15.39
CA ALA A 60 -25.27 -7.91 14.06
C ALA A 60 -25.47 -9.10 13.13
N GLU A 61 -25.38 -10.31 13.67
CA GLU A 61 -25.42 -11.55 12.90
C GLU A 61 -26.62 -11.69 11.95
N PRO A 62 -27.89 -11.67 12.39
CA PRO A 62 -29.02 -11.84 11.48
C PRO A 62 -29.09 -10.75 10.39
N LEU A 63 -28.59 -9.54 10.68
CA LEU A 63 -28.54 -8.45 9.71
C LEU A 63 -27.50 -8.72 8.62
N ILE A 64 -26.32 -9.20 9.01
CA ILE A 64 -25.24 -9.58 8.08
C ILE A 64 -25.72 -10.74 7.20
N GLU A 65 -26.35 -11.76 7.79
CA GLU A 65 -26.85 -12.91 7.04
C GLU A 65 -27.91 -12.52 6.00
N GLU A 66 -28.80 -11.60 6.34
CA GLU A 66 -29.83 -11.12 5.41
C GLU A 66 -29.23 -10.32 4.25
N ILE A 67 -28.26 -9.45 4.51
CA ILE A 67 -27.62 -8.61 3.48
C ILE A 67 -26.75 -9.46 2.54
N THR A 68 -26.05 -10.45 3.08
CA THR A 68 -25.09 -11.27 2.32
C THR A 68 -25.72 -12.51 1.70
N GLY A 69 -26.88 -12.95 2.20
CA GLY A 69 -27.50 -14.23 1.84
C GLY A 69 -26.73 -15.46 2.35
N ARG A 70 -25.70 -15.27 3.19
CA ARG A 70 -24.87 -16.33 3.77
C ARG A 70 -25.21 -16.52 5.25
N LYS A 71 -24.93 -17.70 5.78
CA LYS A 71 -25.20 -18.08 7.19
C LYS A 71 -23.92 -18.34 7.94
N TYR A 72 -23.83 -17.90 9.19
CA TYR A 72 -22.69 -18.23 10.04
C TYR A 72 -22.70 -19.70 10.42
N ASP A 73 -21.54 -20.34 10.33
CA ASP A 73 -21.29 -21.58 11.03
C ASP A 73 -20.96 -21.27 12.49
N LYS A 74 -21.99 -21.37 13.35
CA LYS A 74 -21.88 -21.11 14.79
C LYS A 74 -20.81 -21.95 15.49
N SER A 75 -20.46 -23.12 14.95
CA SER A 75 -19.40 -23.95 15.53
C SER A 75 -18.00 -23.36 15.30
N LYS A 76 -17.87 -22.41 14.37
CA LYS A 76 -16.64 -21.72 13.98
C LYS A 76 -16.63 -20.24 14.34
N THR A 77 -17.68 -19.73 14.97
CA THR A 77 -17.75 -18.31 15.36
C THR A 77 -17.47 -18.19 16.85
N GLU A 78 -16.22 -17.84 17.20
CA GLU A 78 -15.82 -17.58 18.58
C GLU A 78 -15.55 -16.08 18.82
N TYR A 79 -16.07 -15.56 19.94
CA TYR A 79 -15.85 -14.19 20.39
C TYR A 79 -15.06 -14.18 21.70
N LYS A 80 -13.96 -13.43 21.76
CA LYS A 80 -13.15 -13.28 22.97
C LYS A 80 -13.01 -11.82 23.37
N ILE A 81 -13.41 -11.50 24.59
CA ILE A 81 -13.12 -10.20 25.21
C ILE A 81 -11.73 -10.30 25.82
N VAL A 82 -10.82 -9.43 25.37
CA VAL A 82 -9.40 -9.47 25.75
C VAL A 82 -8.88 -8.08 26.08
N THR A 83 -7.77 -8.04 26.81
CA THR A 83 -6.97 -6.85 27.06
C THR A 83 -6.11 -6.48 25.84
N ARG A 84 -5.57 -5.26 25.80
CA ARG A 84 -4.61 -4.85 24.74
C ARG A 84 -3.37 -5.72 24.70
N GLU A 85 -2.91 -6.18 25.87
CA GLU A 85 -1.71 -6.99 26.02
C GLU A 85 -1.92 -8.40 25.47
N GLU A 86 -3.09 -8.99 25.72
CA GLU A 86 -3.46 -10.27 25.13
C GLU A 86 -3.58 -10.17 23.61
N LEU A 87 -4.23 -9.13 23.08
CA LEU A 87 -4.28 -8.91 21.63
C LEU A 87 -2.88 -8.75 21.03
N ARG A 88 -1.99 -7.99 21.68
CA ARG A 88 -0.60 -7.80 21.24
C ARG A 88 0.14 -9.13 21.13
N LYS A 89 -0.02 -10.03 22.10
CA LYS A 89 0.60 -11.36 22.05
C LYS A 89 0.09 -12.18 20.87
N VAL A 90 -1.22 -12.17 20.62
CA VAL A 90 -1.81 -12.82 19.44
C VAL A 90 -1.22 -12.27 18.15
N MET A 91 -1.17 -10.94 17.99
CA MET A 91 -0.58 -10.32 16.80
C MET A 91 0.91 -10.65 16.62
N MET A 92 1.66 -10.70 17.73
CA MET A 92 3.07 -11.12 17.70
C MET A 92 3.23 -12.55 17.20
N GLU A 93 2.41 -13.49 17.68
CA GLU A 93 2.44 -14.89 17.24
C GLU A 93 2.12 -15.04 15.75
N GLU A 94 1.09 -14.33 15.27
CA GLU A 94 0.61 -14.39 13.89
C GLU A 94 1.63 -13.81 12.91
N GLU A 95 2.24 -12.67 13.24
CA GLU A 95 3.06 -11.92 12.31
C GLU A 95 4.55 -12.30 12.35
N LEU A 96 5.03 -12.92 13.44
CA LEU A 96 6.44 -13.26 13.59
C LEU A 96 7.00 -14.14 12.47
N PRO A 97 6.35 -15.24 12.02
CA PRO A 97 6.87 -16.05 10.92
C PRO A 97 7.09 -15.24 9.63
N GLY A 98 6.14 -14.35 9.31
CA GLY A 98 6.25 -13.45 8.15
C GLY A 98 7.36 -12.42 8.34
N ALA A 99 7.46 -11.82 9.52
CA ALA A 99 8.50 -10.85 9.86
C ALA A 99 9.91 -11.47 9.77
N LEU A 100 10.10 -12.70 10.25
CA LEU A 100 11.38 -13.42 10.16
C LEU A 100 11.76 -13.72 8.70
N LYS A 101 10.78 -14.09 7.87
CA LYS A 101 10.98 -14.32 6.44
C LYS A 101 11.37 -13.03 5.71
N MET A 102 10.71 -11.91 6.01
CA MET A 102 11.01 -10.61 5.39
C MET A 102 12.35 -10.02 5.88
N GLY A 103 12.68 -10.25 7.15
CA GLY A 103 13.91 -9.76 7.79
C GLY A 103 15.12 -10.66 7.59
N GLN A 104 15.12 -11.59 6.62
CA GLN A 104 16.25 -12.50 6.42
C GLN A 104 17.59 -11.76 6.25
N GLY A 105 18.54 -12.07 7.14
CA GLY A 105 19.84 -11.39 7.24
C GLY A 105 19.89 -10.25 8.26
N MET A 106 18.78 -9.90 8.90
CA MET A 106 18.75 -9.14 10.14
C MET A 106 18.83 -10.10 11.34
N GLY A 107 19.38 -9.63 12.46
CA GLY A 107 19.36 -10.39 13.71
C GLY A 107 17.92 -10.58 14.21
N GLU A 108 17.58 -11.79 14.64
CA GLU A 108 16.23 -12.15 15.09
C GLU A 108 15.69 -11.21 16.19
N ASP A 109 16.55 -10.81 17.13
CA ASP A 109 16.20 -9.87 18.20
C ASP A 109 15.77 -8.49 17.68
N ILE A 110 16.38 -8.04 16.57
CA ILE A 110 16.02 -6.76 15.92
C ILE A 110 14.61 -6.89 15.32
N ILE A 111 14.36 -8.00 14.63
CA ILE A 111 13.05 -8.28 14.00
C ILE A 111 11.97 -8.34 15.08
N LYS A 112 12.18 -9.11 16.16
CA LYS A 112 11.23 -9.23 17.27
C LYS A 112 10.95 -7.88 17.92
N ARG A 113 11.97 -7.05 18.17
CA ARG A 113 11.80 -5.73 18.78
C ARG A 113 11.05 -4.75 17.88
N GLN A 114 11.31 -4.77 16.57
CA GLN A 114 10.57 -3.97 15.60
C GLN A 114 9.10 -4.41 15.54
N LEU A 115 8.87 -5.72 15.49
CA LEU A 115 7.52 -6.27 15.48
C LEU A 115 6.77 -5.90 16.76
N GLU A 116 7.40 -6.08 17.93
CA GLU A 116 6.85 -5.72 19.24
C GLU A 116 6.45 -4.24 19.32
N THR A 117 7.31 -3.34 18.82
CA THR A 117 6.99 -1.92 18.78
C THR A 117 5.77 -1.65 17.89
N SER A 118 5.69 -2.31 16.73
CA SER A 118 4.59 -2.13 15.78
C SER A 118 3.26 -2.70 16.30
N THR A 119 3.28 -3.87 16.95
CA THR A 119 2.09 -4.54 17.48
C THR A 119 1.61 -3.84 18.75
N GLN A 120 2.52 -3.34 19.60
CA GLN A 120 2.18 -2.48 20.73
C GLN A 120 1.45 -1.22 20.29
N SER A 121 1.90 -0.58 19.20
CA SER A 121 1.23 0.61 18.68
C SER A 121 -0.16 0.29 18.14
N ARG A 122 -0.29 -0.79 17.36
CA ARG A 122 -1.57 -1.17 16.72
C ARG A 122 -2.58 -1.79 17.68
N SER A 123 -2.15 -2.52 18.71
CA SER A 123 -3.08 -3.15 19.66
C SER A 123 -3.87 -2.15 20.50
N GLN A 124 -3.43 -0.88 20.56
CA GLN A 124 -4.13 0.21 21.25
C GLN A 124 -5.27 0.82 20.43
N ASN A 125 -5.39 0.40 19.17
CA ASN A 125 -6.18 1.08 18.16
C ASN A 125 -7.43 0.29 17.76
N TYR A 126 -7.49 -1.01 18.07
CA TYR A 126 -8.61 -1.88 17.73
C TYR A 126 -9.65 -1.92 18.84
N ILE A 127 -10.92 -1.61 18.52
CA ILE A 127 -12.05 -1.94 19.42
C ILE A 127 -12.48 -3.38 19.21
N ALA A 128 -12.45 -3.84 17.96
CA ALA A 128 -12.58 -5.23 17.58
C ALA A 128 -11.52 -5.57 16.52
N ARG A 129 -11.15 -6.85 16.41
CA ARG A 129 -10.30 -7.38 15.36
C ARG A 129 -10.60 -8.86 15.15
N TYR A 130 -10.99 -9.23 13.93
CA TYR A 130 -11.01 -10.64 13.52
C TYR A 130 -9.59 -11.17 13.23
N SER A 131 -9.28 -12.38 13.71
CA SER A 131 -8.10 -13.14 13.32
C SER A 131 -8.50 -14.30 12.42
N ASN A 132 -8.06 -14.24 11.16
CA ASN A 132 -8.20 -15.31 10.18
C ASN A 132 -7.19 -16.47 10.36
N MET A 133 -6.27 -16.36 11.33
CA MET A 133 -5.36 -17.46 11.68
C MET A 133 -5.86 -18.30 12.85
N LYS A 134 -6.72 -17.70 13.70
CA LYS A 134 -7.25 -18.33 14.90
C LYS A 134 -8.77 -18.52 14.83
N ASP A 135 -9.44 -18.00 13.80
CA ASP A 135 -10.88 -17.98 13.60
C ASP A 135 -11.65 -17.36 14.80
N ILE A 136 -11.09 -16.29 15.37
CA ILE A 136 -11.62 -15.63 16.58
C ILE A 136 -11.82 -14.14 16.32
N LEU A 137 -12.98 -13.62 16.72
CA LEU A 137 -13.23 -12.19 16.86
C LEU A 137 -12.82 -11.72 18.27
N TYR A 138 -11.76 -10.92 18.34
CA TYR A 138 -11.30 -10.28 19.57
C TYR A 138 -11.99 -8.93 19.76
N ILE A 139 -12.54 -8.69 20.96
CA ILE A 139 -13.14 -7.41 21.37
C ILE A 139 -12.30 -6.84 22.52
N ILE A 140 -11.95 -5.55 22.45
CA ILE A 140 -10.98 -4.91 23.33
C ILE A 140 -11.62 -3.70 24.01
N PRO A 141 -12.37 -3.90 25.12
CA PRO A 141 -13.14 -2.84 25.77
C PRO A 141 -12.27 -1.65 26.23
N GLU A 142 -11.03 -1.92 26.62
CA GLU A 142 -10.05 -0.91 27.04
C GLU A 142 -9.78 0.14 25.95
N ASN A 143 -9.98 -0.20 24.67
CA ASN A 143 -9.75 0.70 23.54
C ASN A 143 -10.95 1.58 23.20
N ILE A 144 -12.16 1.23 23.65
CA ILE A 144 -13.40 1.95 23.29
C ILE A 144 -13.27 3.44 23.60
N LYS A 145 -12.95 3.80 24.84
CA LYS A 145 -12.86 5.19 25.27
C LYS A 145 -11.77 5.99 24.53
N PRO A 146 -10.50 5.57 24.51
CA PRO A 146 -9.46 6.35 23.83
C PRO A 146 -9.68 6.44 22.32
N VAL A 147 -10.15 5.37 21.66
CA VAL A 147 -10.41 5.40 20.22
C VAL A 147 -11.59 6.32 19.90
N SER A 148 -12.74 6.16 20.57
CA SER A 148 -13.91 7.03 20.38
C SER A 148 -13.59 8.50 20.64
N SER A 149 -12.79 8.79 21.67
CA SER A 149 -12.31 10.16 21.96
C SER A 149 -11.38 10.69 20.86
N PHE A 150 -10.47 9.85 20.35
CA PHE A 150 -9.49 10.23 19.34
C PHE A 150 -10.13 10.59 17.99
N ILE A 151 -11.22 9.92 17.63
CA ILE A 151 -11.98 10.17 16.39
C ILE A 151 -13.26 11.00 16.62
N GLU A 152 -13.40 11.58 17.82
CA GLU A 152 -14.49 12.50 18.18
C GLU A 152 -15.89 11.92 17.97
N VAL A 153 -16.10 10.67 18.39
CA VAL A 153 -17.46 10.09 18.50
C VAL A 153 -18.18 10.78 19.64
N LYS A 154 -19.39 11.25 19.37
CA LYS A 154 -20.23 11.87 20.39
C LYS A 154 -20.80 10.78 21.32
N ASP A 155 -21.07 11.16 22.58
CA ASP A 155 -21.67 10.25 23.56
C ASP A 155 -23.01 9.67 23.08
N GLU A 156 -23.83 10.47 22.38
CA GLU A 156 -25.11 10.05 21.80
C GLU A 156 -24.98 8.96 20.73
N ASP A 157 -23.82 8.91 20.04
CA ASP A 157 -23.53 7.97 18.95
C ASP A 157 -22.70 6.76 19.43
N LEU A 158 -22.27 6.72 20.69
CA LEU A 158 -21.24 5.78 21.16
C LEU A 158 -21.65 4.31 21.02
N ASN A 159 -22.90 3.98 21.38
CA ASN A 159 -23.39 2.61 21.29
C ASN A 159 -23.49 2.13 19.84
N ASP A 160 -24.03 2.96 18.96
CA ASP A 160 -24.12 2.66 17.53
C ASP A 160 -22.73 2.53 16.92
N PHE A 161 -21.81 3.44 17.26
CA PHE A 161 -20.41 3.36 16.82
C PHE A 161 -19.79 2.00 17.17
N ILE A 162 -19.90 1.55 18.43
CA ILE A 162 -19.31 0.27 18.88
C ILE A 162 -19.99 -0.91 18.20
N PHE A 163 -21.32 -0.88 18.09
CA PHE A 163 -22.08 -1.88 17.36
C PHE A 163 -21.61 -1.99 15.90
N MET A 164 -21.40 -0.86 15.22
CA MET A 164 -20.92 -0.85 13.83
C MET A 164 -19.49 -1.37 13.69
N VAL A 165 -18.60 -1.11 14.66
CA VAL A 165 -17.23 -1.70 14.65
C VAL A 165 -17.30 -3.22 14.78
N ILE A 166 -18.10 -3.74 15.71
CA ILE A 166 -18.27 -5.19 15.88
C ILE A 166 -18.91 -5.80 14.62
N ALA A 167 -19.95 -5.17 14.06
CA ALA A 167 -20.60 -5.64 12.85
C ALA A 167 -19.63 -5.72 11.67
N HIS A 168 -18.73 -4.73 11.51
CA HIS A 168 -17.71 -4.73 10.49
C HIS A 168 -16.78 -5.96 10.59
N ASP A 169 -16.19 -6.20 11.77
CA ASP A 169 -15.30 -7.34 11.96
C ASP A 169 -16.03 -8.70 11.90
N MET A 170 -17.32 -8.73 12.22
CA MET A 170 -18.14 -9.93 12.02
C MET A 170 -18.30 -10.28 10.54
N VAL A 171 -18.34 -9.29 9.64
CA VAL A 171 -18.38 -9.57 8.19
C VAL A 171 -17.10 -10.28 7.74
N HIS A 172 -15.93 -9.86 8.25
CA HIS A 172 -14.66 -10.57 8.00
C HIS A 172 -14.73 -12.03 8.45
N CYS A 173 -15.31 -12.30 9.62
CA CYS A 173 -15.51 -13.67 10.10
C CYS A 173 -16.39 -14.49 9.14
N LEU A 174 -17.50 -13.93 8.65
CA LEU A 174 -18.37 -14.64 7.70
C LEU A 174 -17.68 -14.88 6.35
N ASP A 175 -16.99 -13.86 5.83
CA ASP A 175 -16.30 -13.95 4.55
C ASP A 175 -15.20 -15.03 4.61
N ASP A 176 -14.43 -15.08 5.70
CA ASP A 176 -13.36 -16.05 5.88
C ASP A 176 -13.90 -17.49 6.05
N GLN A 177 -15.04 -17.68 6.73
CA GLN A 177 -15.70 -19.00 6.83
C GLN A 177 -16.06 -19.61 5.47
N TYR A 178 -16.37 -18.78 4.46
CA TYR A 178 -16.78 -19.23 3.13
C TYR A 178 -15.62 -19.31 2.14
N TYR A 179 -14.61 -18.44 2.29
CA TYR A 179 -13.61 -18.24 1.25
C TYR A 179 -12.18 -18.55 1.67
N ASP A 180 -11.89 -18.69 2.96
CA ASP A 180 -10.54 -18.94 3.51
C ASP A 180 -9.54 -17.90 2.97
N PHE A 181 -9.44 -16.77 3.67
CA PHE A 181 -8.60 -15.64 3.29
C PHE A 181 -7.14 -16.03 3.17
N MET A 182 -6.63 -16.93 4.02
CA MET A 182 -5.25 -17.39 3.93
C MET A 182 -5.00 -18.13 2.61
N LYS A 183 -5.95 -18.96 2.19
CA LYS A 183 -5.90 -19.63 0.89
C LYS A 183 -6.06 -18.67 -0.29
N LEU A 184 -6.90 -17.66 -0.19
CA LEU A 184 -7.04 -16.63 -1.24
C LEU A 184 -5.75 -15.82 -1.39
N ILE A 185 -5.20 -15.30 -0.30
CA ILE A 185 -3.94 -14.54 -0.30
C ILE A 185 -2.80 -15.40 -0.85
N GLY A 186 -2.74 -16.68 -0.49
CA GLY A 186 -1.74 -17.62 -0.99
C GLY A 186 -1.81 -17.90 -2.50
N LYS A 187 -2.93 -17.59 -3.16
CA LYS A 187 -3.10 -17.72 -4.62
C LYS A 187 -2.74 -16.46 -5.40
N CYS A 188 -2.55 -15.32 -4.72
CA CYS A 188 -2.21 -14.06 -5.40
C CYS A 188 -0.80 -14.11 -6.00
N ASP A 189 -0.69 -13.73 -7.28
CA ASP A 189 0.59 -13.55 -7.97
C ASP A 189 1.05 -12.08 -7.87
N GLY A 190 1.67 -11.75 -6.74
CA GLY A 190 2.29 -10.46 -6.50
C GLY A 190 1.41 -9.43 -5.78
N ARG A 191 2.00 -8.26 -5.51
CA ARG A 191 1.41 -7.25 -4.62
C ARG A 191 0.09 -6.69 -5.13
N GLU A 192 -0.02 -6.47 -6.43
CA GLU A 192 -1.20 -5.85 -7.03
C GLU A 192 -2.48 -6.69 -6.84
N GLN A 193 -2.39 -8.02 -6.96
CA GLN A 193 -3.51 -8.92 -6.68
C GLN A 193 -3.84 -8.96 -5.18
N VAL A 194 -2.82 -8.94 -4.31
CA VAL A 194 -3.02 -8.85 -2.84
C VAL A 194 -3.73 -7.54 -2.48
N THR A 195 -3.34 -6.44 -3.09
CA THR A 195 -3.97 -5.12 -2.89
C THR A 195 -5.41 -5.12 -3.35
N ALA A 196 -5.69 -5.66 -4.54
CA ALA A 196 -7.04 -5.76 -5.08
C ALA A 196 -7.94 -6.67 -4.23
N LEU A 197 -7.44 -7.84 -3.82
CA LEU A 197 -8.14 -8.76 -2.94
C LEU A 197 -8.45 -8.13 -1.58
N GLY A 198 -7.48 -7.43 -0.97
CA GLY A 198 -7.76 -6.76 0.29
C GLY A 198 -8.84 -5.68 0.15
N ALA A 199 -8.90 -4.97 -0.98
CA ALA A 199 -9.98 -4.01 -1.23
C ALA A 199 -11.36 -4.68 -1.41
N VAL A 200 -11.40 -5.95 -1.85
CA VAL A 200 -12.63 -6.76 -1.82
C VAL A 200 -13.00 -7.13 -0.38
N ILE A 201 -12.04 -7.58 0.43
CA ILE A 201 -12.25 -7.99 1.83
C ILE A 201 -12.77 -6.81 2.66
N ASP A 202 -12.02 -5.71 2.73
CA ASP A 202 -12.44 -4.52 3.49
C ASP A 202 -13.64 -3.82 2.84
N GLY A 203 -13.76 -3.87 1.51
CA GLY A 203 -14.88 -3.32 0.77
C GLY A 203 -16.19 -4.06 1.06
N SER A 204 -16.15 -5.38 1.18
CA SER A 204 -17.29 -6.22 1.58
C SER A 204 -17.80 -5.84 2.96
N ALA A 205 -16.89 -5.80 3.94
CA ALA A 205 -17.22 -5.39 5.30
C ALA A 205 -17.76 -3.95 5.35
N ALA A 206 -17.15 -3.00 4.64
CA ALA A 206 -17.62 -1.62 4.58
C ALA A 206 -19.00 -1.49 3.88
N TYR A 207 -19.24 -2.23 2.80
CA TYR A 207 -20.54 -2.27 2.12
C TYR A 207 -21.64 -2.81 3.04
N VAL A 208 -21.44 -3.98 3.64
CA VAL A 208 -22.44 -4.59 4.54
C VAL A 208 -22.70 -3.70 5.75
N THR A 209 -21.64 -3.15 6.36
CA THR A 209 -21.74 -2.17 7.46
C THR A 209 -22.59 -0.98 7.05
N LYS A 210 -22.39 -0.42 5.85
CA LYS A 210 -23.20 0.69 5.34
C LYS A 210 -24.68 0.32 5.16
N GLU A 211 -24.97 -0.88 4.66
CA GLU A 211 -26.36 -1.36 4.51
C GLU A 211 -27.03 -1.62 5.87
N ILE A 212 -26.31 -2.13 6.87
CA ILE A 212 -26.81 -2.22 8.26
C ILE A 212 -27.15 -0.83 8.80
N ALA A 213 -26.24 0.14 8.64
CA ALA A 213 -26.44 1.49 9.14
C ALA A 213 -27.71 2.13 8.53
N LYS A 214 -27.91 1.98 7.22
CA LYS A 214 -29.13 2.46 6.54
C LYS A 214 -30.40 1.84 7.13
N ARG A 215 -30.44 0.52 7.33
CA ARG A 215 -31.62 -0.19 7.85
C ARG A 215 -31.98 0.24 9.27
N LEU A 216 -30.98 0.53 10.09
CA LEU A 216 -31.15 0.93 11.48
C LEU A 216 -31.24 2.45 11.66
N ASN A 217 -31.20 3.23 10.58
CA ASN A 217 -31.14 4.70 10.60
C ASN A 217 -29.96 5.25 11.43
N ILE A 218 -28.83 4.54 11.44
CA ILE A 218 -27.60 4.99 12.09
C ILE A 218 -26.98 6.10 11.23
N PRO A 219 -26.61 7.26 11.83
CA PRO A 219 -26.06 8.39 11.07
C PRO A 219 -24.81 8.02 10.27
N GLU A 220 -24.65 8.68 9.11
CA GLU A 220 -23.52 8.39 8.23
C GLU A 220 -22.16 8.60 8.91
N ARG A 221 -22.03 9.70 9.66
CA ARG A 221 -20.84 9.98 10.46
C ARG A 221 -20.46 8.81 11.37
N THR A 222 -21.44 8.16 11.99
CA THR A 222 -21.22 7.09 12.97
C THR A 222 -20.65 5.83 12.33
N TYR A 223 -21.22 5.36 11.21
CA TYR A 223 -20.65 4.19 10.52
C TYR A 223 -19.33 4.51 9.81
N VAL A 224 -19.16 5.73 9.27
CA VAL A 224 -17.88 6.16 8.70
C VAL A 224 -16.80 6.18 9.78
N ASN A 225 -17.09 6.72 10.97
CA ASN A 225 -16.16 6.68 12.11
C ASN A 225 -15.84 5.24 12.54
N ALA A 226 -16.82 4.34 12.55
CA ALA A 226 -16.60 2.91 12.83
C ALA A 226 -15.59 2.30 11.87
N THR A 227 -15.75 2.48 10.55
CA THR A 227 -14.79 1.97 9.56
C THR A 227 -13.40 2.62 9.67
N LYS A 228 -13.31 3.90 10.04
CA LYS A 228 -12.02 4.60 10.25
C LYS A 228 -11.31 4.15 11.52
N SER A 229 -12.04 3.70 12.54
CA SER A 229 -11.47 3.30 13.83
C SER A 229 -10.46 2.16 13.67
N SER A 230 -10.69 1.25 12.72
CA SER A 230 -9.77 0.16 12.36
C SER A 230 -8.41 0.63 11.83
N LEU A 231 -8.28 1.90 11.42
CA LEU A 231 -7.06 2.48 10.86
C LEU A 231 -6.37 3.50 11.77
N THR A 232 -7.02 3.96 12.84
CA THR A 232 -6.55 5.08 13.68
C THR A 232 -6.12 6.33 12.94
N ILE A 233 -6.91 6.72 11.95
CA ILE A 233 -6.71 7.95 11.20
C ILE A 233 -7.57 9.04 11.87
N LYS A 234 -6.94 9.91 12.67
CA LYS A 234 -7.59 11.14 13.18
C LYS A 234 -7.74 12.20 12.10
N ASP A 235 -6.83 12.22 11.14
CA ASP A 235 -6.65 13.35 10.26
C ASP A 235 -6.27 12.92 8.85
N GLU A 236 -6.87 13.59 7.87
CA GLU A 236 -6.68 13.40 6.43
C GLU A 236 -5.28 13.80 5.95
N THR A 237 -4.38 14.14 6.87
CA THR A 237 -3.07 14.79 6.64
C THR A 237 -1.93 13.81 6.39
N SER A 238 -2.07 12.52 6.72
CA SER A 238 -1.12 11.51 6.20
C SER A 238 -1.65 10.95 4.88
N GLY A 239 -1.01 11.32 3.76
CA GLY A 239 -1.44 10.92 2.42
C GLY A 239 -1.68 9.41 2.29
N ALA A 240 -0.75 8.60 2.81
CA ALA A 240 -0.82 7.14 2.74
C ALA A 240 -2.02 6.53 3.50
N GLY A 241 -2.37 7.05 4.68
CA GLY A 241 -3.53 6.55 5.45
C GLY A 241 -4.85 6.87 4.75
N LYS A 242 -4.95 8.08 4.18
CA LYS A 242 -6.11 8.52 3.40
C LYS A 242 -6.29 7.68 2.14
N GLU A 243 -5.21 7.39 1.43
CA GLU A 243 -5.22 6.55 0.23
C GLU A 243 -5.59 5.10 0.53
N TYR A 244 -5.07 4.56 1.64
CA TYR A 244 -5.49 3.25 2.12
C TYR A 244 -7.00 3.22 2.39
N TYR A 245 -7.52 4.18 3.17
CA TYR A 245 -8.97 4.23 3.43
C TYR A 245 -9.81 4.40 2.15
N ASP A 246 -9.35 5.26 1.23
CA ASP A 246 -10.01 5.50 -0.05
C ASP A 246 -10.08 4.21 -0.88
N LEU A 247 -8.97 3.48 -1.04
CA LEU A 247 -8.95 2.24 -1.81
C LEU A 247 -9.78 1.12 -1.15
N TYR A 248 -9.48 0.79 0.11
CA TYR A 248 -9.98 -0.43 0.74
C TYR A 248 -11.43 -0.30 1.20
N PHE A 249 -11.84 0.86 1.73
CA PHE A 249 -13.17 1.05 2.30
C PHE A 249 -14.10 1.78 1.35
N THR A 250 -13.63 2.87 0.74
CA THR A 250 -14.52 3.71 -0.10
C THR A 250 -14.70 3.11 -1.50
N LYS A 251 -13.60 2.87 -2.21
CA LYS A 251 -13.61 2.27 -3.55
C LYS A 251 -13.94 0.79 -3.48
N GLY A 252 -13.41 0.06 -2.50
CA GLY A 252 -13.81 -1.32 -2.21
C GLY A 252 -15.33 -1.49 -2.06
N ALA A 253 -15.98 -0.74 -1.16
CA ALA A 253 -17.44 -0.83 -0.99
C ALA A 253 -18.22 -0.41 -2.25
N SER A 254 -17.71 0.59 -2.98
CA SER A 254 -18.30 1.03 -4.25
C SER A 254 -18.21 -0.05 -5.33
N PHE A 255 -17.08 -0.76 -5.38
CA PHE A 255 -16.86 -1.92 -6.25
C PHE A 255 -17.86 -3.03 -5.91
N ILE A 256 -17.93 -3.46 -4.65
CA ILE A 256 -18.88 -4.49 -4.21
C ILE A 256 -20.32 -4.12 -4.60
N LYS A 257 -20.73 -2.88 -4.31
CA LYS A 257 -22.05 -2.38 -4.70
C LYS A 257 -22.26 -2.47 -6.22
N ALA A 258 -21.31 -2.00 -7.01
CA ALA A 258 -21.42 -2.01 -8.47
C ALA A 258 -21.57 -3.44 -9.03
N ILE A 259 -20.88 -4.41 -8.44
CA ILE A 259 -21.01 -5.82 -8.83
C ILE A 259 -22.39 -6.37 -8.44
N ILE A 260 -22.87 -6.07 -7.22
CA ILE A 260 -24.22 -6.48 -6.77
C ILE A 260 -25.31 -5.84 -7.64
N ASP A 261 -25.20 -4.56 -7.98
CA ASP A 261 -26.16 -3.87 -8.85
C ASP A 261 -26.27 -4.54 -10.25
N LYS A 262 -25.20 -5.20 -10.71
CA LYS A 262 -25.15 -5.86 -12.03
C LYS A 262 -25.45 -7.35 -12.01
N LYS A 263 -25.12 -8.05 -10.92
CA LYS A 263 -25.14 -9.52 -10.83
C LYS A 263 -25.91 -10.06 -9.62
N GLY A 264 -26.51 -9.19 -8.81
CA GLY A 264 -27.18 -9.58 -7.56
C GLY A 264 -26.21 -10.17 -6.53
N LEU A 265 -26.74 -10.97 -5.59
CA LEU A 265 -25.95 -11.64 -4.56
C LEU A 265 -24.95 -12.66 -5.12
N GLU A 266 -25.21 -13.25 -6.30
CA GLU A 266 -24.23 -14.07 -6.99
C GLU A 266 -22.95 -13.28 -7.31
N GLY A 267 -23.12 -12.00 -7.66
CA GLY A 267 -22.02 -11.07 -7.87
C GLY A 267 -21.19 -10.82 -6.62
N PHE A 268 -21.83 -10.72 -5.44
CA PHE A 268 -21.13 -10.61 -4.16
C PHE A 268 -20.19 -11.80 -3.98
N ASN A 269 -20.70 -13.03 -4.17
CA ASN A 269 -19.90 -14.22 -3.94
C ASN A 269 -18.80 -14.41 -5.01
N MET A 270 -19.08 -13.98 -6.25
CA MET A 270 -18.17 -14.08 -7.39
C MET A 270 -16.84 -13.37 -7.14
N VAL A 271 -16.84 -12.19 -6.49
CA VAL A 271 -15.60 -11.42 -6.29
C VAL A 271 -14.61 -12.07 -5.31
N PHE A 272 -15.04 -13.04 -4.51
CA PHE A 272 -14.12 -13.84 -3.68
C PHE A 272 -13.64 -15.11 -4.40
N MET A 273 -14.50 -15.69 -5.25
CA MET A 273 -14.15 -16.89 -6.03
C MET A 273 -13.22 -16.57 -7.21
N SER A 274 -13.39 -15.38 -7.80
CA SER A 274 -12.55 -14.83 -8.85
C SER A 274 -12.20 -13.38 -8.48
N PRO A 275 -11.22 -13.17 -7.58
CA PRO A 275 -10.84 -11.83 -7.16
C PRO A 275 -10.34 -10.95 -8.32
N PRO A 276 -10.54 -9.62 -8.24
CA PRO A 276 -9.93 -8.70 -9.16
C PRO A 276 -8.42 -8.85 -9.12
N VAL A 277 -7.78 -8.79 -10.29
CA VAL A 277 -6.35 -8.99 -10.45
C VAL A 277 -5.55 -7.69 -10.31
N SER A 278 -6.24 -6.55 -10.19
CA SER A 278 -5.61 -5.26 -9.98
C SER A 278 -6.51 -4.24 -9.27
N SER A 279 -5.88 -3.27 -8.61
CA SER A 279 -6.54 -2.10 -8.05
C SER A 279 -7.31 -1.32 -9.11
N ARG A 280 -6.87 -1.34 -10.38
CA ARG A 280 -7.61 -0.75 -11.50
C ARG A 280 -9.04 -1.27 -11.57
N GLN A 281 -9.24 -2.58 -11.44
CA GLN A 281 -10.57 -3.19 -11.44
C GLN A 281 -11.43 -2.78 -10.24
N ILE A 282 -10.81 -2.37 -9.13
CA ILE A 282 -11.53 -1.79 -7.97
C ILE A 282 -12.02 -0.38 -8.29
N TYR A 283 -11.19 0.46 -8.93
CA TYR A 283 -11.60 1.80 -9.36
C TYR A 283 -12.63 1.75 -10.50
N TYR A 284 -12.58 0.72 -11.34
CA TYR A 284 -13.39 0.54 -12.55
C TYR A 284 -14.05 -0.84 -12.58
N PRO A 285 -15.15 -1.04 -11.84
CA PRO A 285 -15.82 -2.34 -11.74
C PRO A 285 -16.29 -2.91 -13.09
N GLU A 286 -16.53 -2.06 -14.09
CA GLU A 286 -16.83 -2.47 -15.46
C GLU A 286 -15.69 -3.24 -16.13
N GLU A 287 -14.43 -2.94 -15.80
CA GLU A 287 -13.26 -3.68 -16.30
C GLU A 287 -13.02 -5.00 -15.57
N TYR A 288 -13.66 -5.20 -14.42
CA TYR A 288 -13.74 -6.51 -13.80
C TYR A 288 -14.79 -7.39 -14.50
N LEU A 289 -15.97 -6.82 -14.77
CA LEU A 289 -17.08 -7.52 -15.42
C LEU A 289 -16.82 -7.78 -16.90
N ASN A 290 -16.16 -6.85 -17.58
CA ASN A 290 -15.78 -6.92 -18.99
C ASN A 290 -14.31 -6.50 -19.11
N PRO A 291 -13.36 -7.40 -18.80
CA PRO A 291 -11.95 -7.09 -18.93
C PRO A 291 -11.64 -6.57 -20.33
N PRO A 292 -11.02 -5.39 -20.47
CA PRO A 292 -10.59 -4.94 -21.78
C PRO A 292 -9.64 -5.99 -22.36
N ALA A 293 -9.68 -6.19 -23.68
CA ALA A 293 -8.58 -6.87 -24.35
C ALA A 293 -7.27 -6.18 -23.90
N ILE A 294 -6.24 -6.94 -23.54
CA ILE A 294 -4.97 -6.36 -23.10
C ILE A 294 -4.39 -5.59 -24.31
N THR A 295 -4.75 -4.32 -24.44
CA THR A 295 -4.23 -3.43 -25.47
C THR A 295 -2.97 -2.79 -24.89
N GLY A 296 -1.85 -3.50 -24.95
CA GLY A 296 -0.61 -2.99 -24.38
C GLY A 296 0.44 -4.07 -24.16
N ILE A 297 1.54 -3.67 -23.53
CA ILE A 297 2.64 -4.56 -23.18
C ILE A 297 2.40 -5.10 -21.77
N ASP A 298 2.67 -6.39 -21.57
CA ASP A 298 2.85 -6.96 -20.24
C ASP A 298 4.24 -6.59 -19.72
N CYS A 299 4.32 -5.58 -18.83
CA CYS A 299 5.58 -5.13 -18.27
C CYS A 299 6.30 -6.22 -17.46
N LYS A 300 5.57 -7.16 -16.84
CA LYS A 300 6.18 -8.30 -16.11
C LYS A 300 6.88 -9.23 -17.08
N LYS A 301 6.19 -9.63 -18.14
CA LYS A 301 6.77 -10.46 -19.20
C LYS A 301 7.97 -9.77 -19.87
N LEU A 302 7.88 -8.47 -20.13
CA LEU A 302 9.00 -7.69 -20.66
C LEU A 302 10.21 -7.72 -19.70
N LEU A 303 10.01 -7.46 -18.40
CA LEU A 303 11.10 -7.56 -17.42
C LEU A 303 11.71 -8.98 -17.40
N GLU A 304 10.89 -10.02 -17.46
CA GLU A 304 11.36 -11.41 -17.46
C GLU A 304 12.28 -11.72 -18.65
N THR A 305 12.05 -11.11 -19.82
CA THR A 305 12.92 -11.29 -21.00
C THR A 305 14.29 -10.62 -20.88
N ILE A 306 14.40 -9.55 -20.08
CA ILE A 306 15.62 -8.72 -20.00
C ILE A 306 16.39 -8.90 -18.69
N LYS A 307 15.76 -9.44 -17.63
CA LYS A 307 16.32 -9.45 -16.27
C LYS A 307 17.71 -10.08 -16.19
N ASP A 308 17.98 -11.12 -16.97
CA ASP A 308 19.26 -11.85 -16.95
C ASP A 308 20.38 -11.06 -17.67
N LYS A 309 20.05 -9.95 -18.34
CA LYS A 309 20.99 -9.02 -18.95
C LYS A 309 21.30 -7.83 -18.06
N LEU A 310 20.60 -7.69 -16.92
CA LEU A 310 20.85 -6.61 -15.97
C LEU A 310 22.09 -6.92 -15.11
N PRO A 311 22.92 -5.91 -14.77
CA PRO A 311 24.14 -6.12 -13.99
C PRO A 311 23.84 -6.32 -12.50
N THR A 312 23.37 -7.52 -12.14
CA THR A 312 22.88 -7.82 -10.77
C THR A 312 23.72 -8.85 -10.02
N GLU A 313 24.95 -9.10 -10.47
CA GLU A 313 25.84 -10.06 -9.84
C GLU A 313 26.15 -9.68 -8.38
N GLY A 314 25.87 -10.60 -7.45
CA GLY A 314 26.04 -10.38 -6.02
C GLY A 314 25.04 -9.41 -5.39
N ALA A 315 24.02 -8.97 -6.13
CA ALA A 315 22.96 -8.12 -5.62
C ALA A 315 21.77 -8.94 -5.10
N ARG A 316 21.05 -8.37 -4.14
CA ARG A 316 19.70 -8.82 -3.77
C ARG A 316 18.70 -8.03 -4.58
N SER A 317 17.86 -8.71 -5.35
CA SER A 317 16.86 -8.09 -6.20
C SER A 317 15.46 -8.18 -5.60
N ASN A 318 14.63 -7.17 -5.90
CA ASN A 318 13.21 -7.16 -5.62
C ASN A 318 12.45 -6.73 -6.87
N ILE A 319 11.28 -7.34 -7.09
CA ILE A 319 10.35 -7.00 -8.17
C ILE A 319 9.03 -6.59 -7.52
N ASN A 320 8.44 -5.48 -7.96
CA ASN A 320 7.10 -5.10 -7.54
C ASN A 320 6.26 -4.76 -8.76
N THR A 321 5.03 -5.24 -8.80
CA THR A 321 4.03 -4.74 -9.73
C THR A 321 3.53 -3.37 -9.27
N LEU A 322 3.27 -2.49 -10.24
CA LEU A 322 2.72 -1.15 -10.03
C LEU A 322 1.34 -1.08 -10.69
N GLY A 323 0.31 -0.95 -9.89
CA GLY A 323 -1.04 -0.62 -10.35
C GLY A 323 -1.46 0.82 -10.03
N THR A 324 -2.70 1.11 -10.38
CA THR A 324 -3.33 2.44 -10.29
C THR A 324 -3.18 3.05 -8.90
N SER A 325 -3.53 2.34 -7.82
CA SER A 325 -3.43 2.91 -6.46
C SER A 325 -1.99 3.24 -6.06
N THR A 326 -1.04 2.36 -6.41
CA THR A 326 0.37 2.55 -6.06
C THR A 326 0.98 3.73 -6.81
N LEU A 327 0.67 3.90 -8.11
CA LEU A 327 1.12 5.05 -8.88
C LEU A 327 0.50 6.35 -8.36
N GLN A 328 -0.81 6.37 -8.08
CA GLN A 328 -1.48 7.55 -7.53
C GLN A 328 -0.81 7.97 -6.21
N SER A 329 -0.61 7.02 -5.30
CA SER A 329 0.04 7.24 -4.00
C SER A 329 1.45 7.79 -4.14
N ALA A 330 2.24 7.20 -5.06
CA ALA A 330 3.58 7.65 -5.34
C ALA A 330 3.60 9.11 -5.84
N LEU A 331 2.70 9.48 -6.74
CA LEU A 331 2.61 10.85 -7.27
C LEU A 331 2.17 11.87 -6.21
N VAL A 332 1.13 11.55 -5.42
CA VAL A 332 0.63 12.42 -4.35
C VAL A 332 1.69 12.66 -3.28
N THR A 333 2.39 11.60 -2.86
CA THR A 333 3.49 11.70 -1.88
C THR A 333 4.62 12.61 -2.37
N GLN A 334 4.76 12.75 -3.69
CA GLN A 334 5.77 13.58 -4.35
C GLN A 334 5.26 14.99 -4.69
N GLY A 335 4.08 15.36 -4.18
CA GLY A 335 3.52 16.72 -4.29
C GLY A 335 2.71 16.97 -5.56
N VAL A 336 2.36 15.94 -6.33
CA VAL A 336 1.37 16.06 -7.41
C VAL A 336 -0.02 16.18 -6.79
N ASP A 337 -0.87 17.04 -7.35
CA ASP A 337 -2.26 17.18 -6.90
C ASP A 337 -3.01 15.83 -6.98
N LYS A 338 -3.90 15.55 -6.00
CA LYS A 338 -4.59 14.26 -5.92
C LYS A 338 -5.47 13.97 -7.14
N ALA A 339 -6.15 14.99 -7.67
CA ALA A 339 -7.00 14.81 -8.84
C ALA A 339 -6.12 14.53 -10.07
N GLU A 340 -5.05 15.30 -10.25
CA GLU A 340 -4.13 15.13 -11.38
C GLU A 340 -3.40 13.76 -11.34
N ALA A 341 -2.96 13.34 -10.14
CA ALA A 341 -2.35 12.03 -9.91
C ALA A 341 -3.35 10.89 -10.17
N GLY A 342 -4.61 11.07 -9.74
CA GLY A 342 -5.71 10.15 -10.03
C GLY A 342 -5.91 9.99 -11.54
N GLU A 343 -6.13 11.09 -12.25
CA GLU A 343 -6.34 11.10 -13.71
C GLU A 343 -5.24 10.38 -14.48
N LEU A 344 -3.97 10.51 -14.08
CA LEU A 344 -2.87 9.82 -14.74
C LEU A 344 -2.81 8.34 -14.34
N ALA A 345 -2.96 8.02 -13.06
CA ALA A 345 -2.94 6.64 -12.57
C ALA A 345 -4.08 5.79 -13.17
N GLU A 346 -5.21 6.44 -13.45
CA GLU A 346 -6.35 5.95 -14.20
C GLU A 346 -6.04 5.58 -15.66
N ARG A 347 -4.92 6.07 -16.21
CA ARG A 347 -4.44 5.74 -17.56
C ARG A 347 -3.33 4.69 -17.56
N LEU A 348 -2.82 4.31 -16.39
CA LEU A 348 -1.89 3.18 -16.26
C LEU A 348 -2.63 1.86 -16.50
N LEU A 349 -2.09 1.06 -17.42
CA LEU A 349 -2.60 -0.27 -17.73
C LEU A 349 -1.92 -1.34 -16.88
N ASN A 350 -0.60 -1.30 -16.80
CA ASN A 350 0.22 -2.09 -15.88
C ASN A 350 1.60 -1.45 -15.75
N GLY A 351 2.33 -1.81 -14.69
CA GLY A 351 3.69 -1.35 -14.48
C GLY A 351 4.48 -2.33 -13.61
N ILE A 352 5.80 -2.18 -13.65
CA ILE A 352 6.71 -2.99 -12.85
C ILE A 352 7.92 -2.15 -12.42
N THR A 353 8.38 -2.38 -11.19
CA THR A 353 9.70 -1.95 -10.74
C THR A 353 10.58 -3.14 -10.44
N PHE A 354 11.86 -2.95 -10.74
CA PHE A 354 12.95 -3.83 -10.38
C PHE A 354 14.00 -3.02 -9.65
N THR A 355 14.48 -3.54 -8.53
CA THR A 355 15.59 -2.93 -7.79
C THR A 355 16.57 -4.01 -7.39
N ALA A 356 17.85 -3.82 -7.65
CA ALA A 356 18.92 -4.71 -7.23
C ALA A 356 19.94 -3.93 -6.40
N ILE A 357 20.19 -4.40 -5.18
CA ILE A 357 21.09 -3.75 -4.22
C ILE A 357 22.25 -4.68 -3.91
N LYS A 358 23.47 -4.24 -4.22
CA LYS A 358 24.70 -4.91 -3.80
C LYS A 358 25.14 -4.35 -2.43
N PRO A 359 25.12 -5.17 -1.37
CA PRO A 359 25.45 -4.69 -0.02
C PRO A 359 26.91 -4.25 0.08
N ALA A 360 27.15 -3.03 0.55
CA ALA A 360 28.47 -2.48 0.85
C ALA A 360 28.31 -1.25 1.76
N ILE A 361 29.42 -0.69 2.26
CA ILE A 361 29.41 0.58 3.02
C ILE A 361 28.76 1.68 2.16
N LYS A 362 29.10 1.72 0.87
CA LYS A 362 28.40 2.49 -0.16
C LYS A 362 27.74 1.50 -1.11
N PRO A 363 26.43 1.26 -0.99
CA PRO A 363 25.77 0.26 -1.81
C PRO A 363 25.78 0.68 -3.27
N SER A 364 25.88 -0.30 -4.14
CA SER A 364 25.57 -0.13 -5.55
C SER A 364 24.11 -0.52 -5.77
N ILE A 365 23.36 0.34 -6.46
CA ILE A 365 21.92 0.15 -6.69
C ILE A 365 21.66 0.25 -8.18
N LEU A 366 21.00 -0.77 -8.74
CA LEU A 366 20.32 -0.70 -10.02
C LEU A 366 18.83 -0.56 -9.75
N SER A 367 18.17 0.31 -10.50
CA SER A 367 16.72 0.39 -10.57
C SER A 367 16.22 0.44 -12.00
N LEU A 368 15.07 -0.18 -12.23
CA LEU A 368 14.35 -0.14 -13.50
C LEU A 368 12.87 -0.03 -13.20
N GLU A 369 12.21 0.92 -13.84
CA GLU A 369 10.77 1.12 -13.83
C GLU A 369 10.27 1.07 -15.27
N ILE A 370 9.23 0.28 -15.51
CA ILE A 370 8.54 0.19 -16.80
C ILE A 370 7.06 0.39 -16.53
N LEU A 371 6.47 1.44 -17.10
CA LEU A 371 5.05 1.78 -16.96
C LEU A 371 4.40 1.82 -18.34
N ASN A 372 3.35 1.04 -18.54
CA ASN A 372 2.57 1.06 -19.77
C ASN A 372 1.26 1.82 -19.57
N PHE A 373 1.08 2.90 -20.34
CA PHE A 373 -0.11 3.73 -20.33
C PHE A 373 -1.02 3.44 -21.53
N LYS A 374 -2.22 4.02 -21.53
CA LYS A 374 -3.18 3.92 -22.64
C LYS A 374 -2.65 4.50 -23.96
N ASN A 375 -1.82 5.54 -23.90
CA ASN A 375 -1.22 6.19 -25.07
C ASN A 375 0.11 6.90 -24.72
N GLY A 376 0.78 7.44 -25.72
CA GLY A 376 2.06 8.16 -25.54
C GLY A 376 1.93 9.53 -24.87
N GLU A 377 0.79 10.20 -24.97
CA GLU A 377 0.55 11.48 -24.29
C GLU A 377 0.52 11.31 -22.77
N ASP A 378 -0.08 10.21 -22.29
CA ASP A 378 -0.11 9.84 -20.88
C ASP A 378 1.31 9.55 -20.35
N ALA A 379 2.14 8.83 -21.13
CA ALA A 379 3.55 8.58 -20.79
C ALA A 379 4.36 9.90 -20.74
N GLN A 380 4.09 10.83 -21.66
CA GLN A 380 4.70 12.17 -21.65
C GLN A 380 4.24 13.01 -20.45
N LYS A 381 2.96 12.94 -20.07
CA LYS A 381 2.43 13.59 -18.87
C LYS A 381 3.13 13.06 -17.62
N TYR A 382 3.31 11.73 -17.51
CA TYR A 382 4.10 11.13 -16.44
C TYR A 382 5.54 11.66 -16.39
N TYR A 383 6.23 11.71 -17.53
CA TYR A 383 7.58 12.27 -17.61
C TYR A 383 7.63 13.73 -17.15
N SER A 384 6.61 14.53 -17.47
CA SER A 384 6.53 15.91 -17.01
C SER A 384 6.47 16.02 -15.47
N PHE A 385 5.80 15.07 -14.79
CA PHE A 385 5.82 14.99 -13.32
C PHE A 385 7.19 14.60 -12.80
N LEU A 386 7.82 13.58 -13.40
CA LEU A 386 9.17 13.16 -13.01
C LEU A 386 10.16 14.32 -13.12
N LYS A 387 10.05 15.15 -14.16
CA LYS A 387 10.89 16.34 -14.32
C LYS A 387 10.63 17.37 -13.22
N LYS A 388 9.37 17.73 -12.96
CA LYS A 388 9.01 18.66 -11.87
C LYS A 388 9.51 18.18 -10.50
N MET A 389 9.34 16.89 -10.22
CA MET A 389 9.81 16.25 -8.99
C MET A 389 11.34 16.28 -8.88
N GLN A 390 12.04 15.97 -9.98
CA GLN A 390 13.49 16.05 -10.04
C GLN A 390 13.96 17.48 -9.76
N ASP A 391 13.36 18.49 -10.39
CA ASP A 391 13.73 19.90 -10.20
C ASP A 391 13.50 20.35 -8.74
N ALA A 392 12.37 19.94 -8.13
CA ALA A 392 12.07 20.22 -6.73
C ALA A 392 13.11 19.57 -5.78
N SER A 393 13.43 18.29 -6.00
CA SER A 393 14.44 17.56 -5.24
C SER A 393 15.83 18.19 -5.35
N GLN A 394 16.22 18.60 -6.56
CA GLN A 394 17.47 19.32 -6.80
C GLN A 394 17.53 20.65 -6.03
N ASN A 395 16.46 21.43 -6.07
CA ASN A 395 16.40 22.70 -5.34
C ASN A 395 16.48 22.47 -3.82
N GLN A 396 15.83 21.43 -3.31
CA GLN A 396 15.91 21.06 -1.91
C GLN A 396 17.33 20.64 -1.50
N ILE A 397 18.04 19.87 -2.33
CA ILE A 397 19.43 19.50 -2.07
C ILE A 397 20.32 20.75 -2.08
N LYS A 398 20.21 21.61 -3.10
CA LYS A 398 21.01 22.85 -3.18
C LYS A 398 20.80 23.78 -1.98
N ALA A 399 19.63 23.74 -1.34
CA ALA A 399 19.33 24.52 -0.15
C ALA A 399 19.91 23.93 1.16
N GLN A 400 20.39 22.68 1.17
CA GLN A 400 20.94 22.04 2.36
C GLN A 400 22.40 22.44 2.62
N LEU A 401 22.69 22.85 3.86
CA LEU A 401 24.05 23.14 4.32
C LEU A 401 24.94 21.90 4.21
N ASN A 402 26.20 22.10 3.79
CA ASN A 402 27.21 21.05 3.63
C ASN A 402 26.82 19.95 2.62
N THR A 403 26.04 20.32 1.60
CA THR A 403 25.77 19.46 0.45
C THR A 403 26.15 20.15 -0.85
N SER A 404 26.58 19.38 -1.86
CA SER A 404 26.75 19.86 -3.23
C SER A 404 25.98 18.98 -4.19
N PHE A 405 25.49 19.60 -5.26
CA PHE A 405 24.76 18.94 -6.33
C PHE A 405 25.39 19.37 -7.66
N ASP A 406 26.12 18.45 -8.28
CA ASP A 406 26.83 18.70 -9.53
C ASP A 406 26.16 17.89 -10.66
N ILE A 407 25.72 18.58 -11.71
CA ILE A 407 25.28 17.93 -12.94
C ILE A 407 26.54 17.67 -13.77
N ILE A 408 26.90 16.39 -13.91
CA ILE A 408 28.04 15.97 -14.73
C ILE A 408 27.62 15.94 -16.20
N LYS A 409 26.43 15.40 -16.49
CA LYS A 409 25.88 15.30 -17.84
C LYS A 409 24.36 15.39 -17.79
N ASP A 410 23.75 16.13 -18.72
CA ASP A 410 22.31 16.14 -18.93
C ASP A 410 22.05 16.34 -20.43
N GLU A 411 21.63 15.28 -21.13
CA GLU A 411 21.49 15.31 -22.58
C GLU A 411 20.29 14.52 -23.07
N GLU A 412 19.65 15.03 -24.10
CA GLU A 412 18.61 14.34 -24.85
C GLU A 412 19.25 13.72 -26.10
N LEU A 413 19.03 12.41 -26.26
CA LEU A 413 19.56 11.62 -27.36
C LEU A 413 18.47 11.45 -28.41
N LYS A 414 18.80 11.72 -29.67
CA LYS A 414 17.91 11.44 -30.80
C LYS A 414 18.21 10.05 -31.33
N GLN A 415 17.24 9.15 -31.20
CA GLN A 415 17.36 7.80 -31.72
C GLN A 415 16.00 7.30 -32.21
N ASP A 416 15.98 6.65 -33.38
CA ASP A 416 14.78 6.06 -33.95
C ASP A 416 14.14 5.04 -32.99
N GLY A 417 12.82 5.04 -32.92
CA GLY A 417 12.05 4.18 -32.02
C GLY A 417 11.79 4.77 -30.63
N PHE A 418 12.41 5.90 -30.28
CA PHE A 418 12.21 6.57 -29.00
C PHE A 418 11.53 7.93 -29.20
N ASN A 419 10.36 8.12 -28.59
CA ASN A 419 9.69 9.43 -28.54
C ASN A 419 10.42 10.40 -27.60
N LEU A 420 11.14 9.85 -26.62
CA LEU A 420 12.03 10.56 -25.71
C LEU A 420 13.14 9.59 -25.33
N LEU A 421 14.38 10.08 -25.29
CA LEU A 421 15.51 9.37 -24.70
C LEU A 421 16.44 10.38 -24.04
N LYS A 422 16.53 10.37 -22.72
CA LYS A 422 17.29 11.36 -21.95
C LYS A 422 18.25 10.67 -20.99
N TYR A 423 19.51 11.10 -21.00
CA TYR A 423 20.54 10.69 -20.06
C TYR A 423 20.83 11.81 -19.05
N ASN A 424 20.97 11.44 -17.79
CA ASN A 424 21.33 12.34 -16.71
C ASN A 424 22.39 11.67 -15.81
N GLU A 425 23.49 12.37 -15.56
CA GLU A 425 24.53 11.97 -14.62
C GLU A 425 24.75 13.08 -13.62
N ILE A 426 24.56 12.75 -12.35
CA ILE A 426 24.63 13.70 -11.25
C ILE A 426 25.51 13.16 -10.14
N LYS A 427 26.11 14.09 -9.42
CA LYS A 427 26.97 13.83 -8.29
C LYS A 427 26.45 14.61 -7.09
N ILE A 428 26.14 13.89 -6.03
CA ILE A 428 25.66 14.46 -4.78
C ILE A 428 26.72 14.22 -3.73
N LYS A 429 27.21 15.30 -3.11
CA LYS A 429 28.06 15.23 -1.92
C LYS A 429 27.27 15.72 -0.73
N ALA A 430 27.38 15.03 0.40
CA ALA A 430 26.83 15.49 1.67
C ALA A 430 27.81 15.11 2.77
N GLN A 431 28.28 16.12 3.51
CA GLN A 431 29.31 15.95 4.53
C GLN A 431 30.57 15.28 3.94
N ASN A 432 30.88 14.03 4.35
CA ASN A 432 32.04 13.26 3.90
C ASN A 432 31.68 12.14 2.90
N ASP A 433 30.41 12.03 2.52
CA ASP A 433 29.94 11.01 1.60
C ASP A 433 29.61 11.62 0.23
N GLU A 434 29.72 10.78 -0.78
CA GLU A 434 29.53 11.11 -2.18
C GLU A 434 28.79 9.95 -2.83
N ALA A 435 27.80 10.28 -3.66
CA ALA A 435 27.11 9.35 -4.53
C ALA A 435 27.09 9.87 -5.96
N ILE A 436 27.30 8.96 -6.91
CA ILE A 436 27.16 9.23 -8.35
C ILE A 436 25.94 8.46 -8.83
N THR A 437 25.02 9.16 -9.50
CA THR A 437 23.83 8.58 -10.11
C THR A 437 23.88 8.79 -11.62
N LYS A 438 23.70 7.70 -12.37
CA LYS A 438 23.51 7.71 -13.82
C LYS A 438 22.10 7.23 -14.10
N LYS A 439 21.31 7.98 -14.86
CA LYS A 439 19.91 7.67 -15.13
C LYS A 439 19.63 7.84 -16.62
N MET A 440 18.85 6.93 -17.17
CA MET A 440 18.29 7.05 -18.51
C MET A 440 16.77 6.94 -18.45
N THR A 441 16.08 7.88 -19.07
CA THR A 441 14.62 7.92 -19.17
C THR A 441 14.24 7.86 -20.62
N ALA A 442 13.30 6.99 -20.96
CA ALA A 442 12.82 6.78 -22.32
C ALA A 442 11.30 6.74 -22.36
N ILE A 443 10.74 7.18 -23.49
CA ILE A 443 9.35 6.90 -23.87
C ILE A 443 9.37 6.17 -25.20
N ILE A 444 8.73 5.00 -25.22
CA ILE A 444 8.61 4.11 -26.36
C ILE A 444 7.12 3.86 -26.61
N ASP A 445 6.56 4.54 -27.60
CA ASP A 445 5.11 4.61 -27.85
C ASP A 445 4.34 5.10 -26.61
N SER A 446 3.65 4.20 -25.91
CA SER A 446 2.86 4.43 -24.69
C SER A 446 3.57 3.97 -23.41
N THR A 447 4.83 3.57 -23.50
CA THR A 447 5.59 2.99 -22.39
C THR A 447 6.66 3.96 -21.90
N SER A 448 6.64 4.29 -20.61
CA SER A 448 7.69 5.03 -19.92
C SER A 448 8.67 4.04 -19.30
N VAL A 449 9.97 4.25 -19.55
CA VAL A 449 11.05 3.42 -19.00
C VAL A 449 12.06 4.32 -18.29
N VAL A 450 12.37 4.01 -17.04
CA VAL A 450 13.41 4.70 -16.27
C VAL A 450 14.37 3.67 -15.71
N ILE A 451 15.65 3.77 -16.06
CA ILE A 451 16.71 2.94 -15.50
C ILE A 451 17.76 3.81 -14.83
N GLY A 452 18.23 3.39 -13.66
CA GLY A 452 19.16 4.15 -12.83
C GLY A 452 20.24 3.28 -12.21
N TYR A 453 21.45 3.82 -12.14
CA TYR A 453 22.58 3.28 -11.42
C TYR A 453 23.05 4.27 -10.35
N VAL A 454 23.19 3.80 -9.12
CA VAL A 454 23.79 4.55 -8.01
C VAL A 454 25.07 3.84 -7.59
N ASN A 455 26.19 4.56 -7.57
CA ASN A 455 27.52 4.04 -7.21
C ASN A 455 27.97 2.80 -8.00
N MET A 456 27.55 2.70 -9.27
CA MET A 456 28.07 1.71 -10.23
C MET A 456 28.98 2.44 -11.21
N ASN A 457 30.20 2.71 -10.76
CA ASN A 457 31.15 3.56 -11.49
C ASN A 457 31.67 2.89 -12.77
N ASP A 458 31.68 1.56 -12.78
CA ASP A 458 32.01 0.70 -13.92
C ASP A 458 30.96 0.76 -15.04
N GLN A 459 29.71 1.09 -14.71
CA GLN A 459 28.63 1.21 -15.68
C GLN A 459 28.66 2.58 -16.36
N THR A 460 28.52 2.58 -17.68
CA THR A 460 28.59 3.76 -18.54
C THR A 460 27.21 4.14 -19.09
N MET A 461 27.14 5.32 -19.71
CA MET A 461 25.98 5.72 -20.51
C MET A 461 25.65 4.72 -21.63
N GLN A 462 26.69 4.13 -22.25
CA GLN A 462 26.49 3.15 -23.32
C GLN A 462 25.85 1.87 -22.79
N ASP A 463 26.15 1.45 -21.56
CA ASP A 463 25.53 0.29 -20.94
C ASP A 463 24.03 0.52 -20.70
N LEU A 464 23.64 1.71 -20.21
CA LEU A 464 22.23 2.09 -20.09
C LEU A 464 21.53 2.11 -21.45
N LEU A 465 22.20 2.66 -22.48
CA LEU A 465 21.66 2.71 -23.84
C LEU A 465 21.45 1.31 -24.42
N ASN A 466 22.37 0.38 -24.17
CA ASN A 466 22.25 -1.01 -24.60
C ASN A 466 21.02 -1.69 -23.96
N ILE A 467 20.76 -1.43 -22.68
CA ILE A 467 19.55 -1.94 -22.01
C ILE A 467 18.28 -1.28 -22.58
N MET A 468 18.27 0.03 -22.84
CA MET A 468 17.12 0.70 -23.47
C MET A 468 16.80 0.12 -24.85
N ASN A 469 17.83 -0.15 -25.66
CA ASN A 469 17.66 -0.77 -26.98
C ASN A 469 17.15 -2.20 -26.90
N LEU A 470 17.61 -2.96 -25.89
CA LEU A 470 17.07 -4.29 -25.61
C LEU A 470 15.58 -4.22 -25.24
N ILE A 471 15.22 -3.30 -24.34
CA ILE A 471 13.82 -3.07 -23.93
C ILE A 471 12.95 -2.74 -25.14
N TYR A 472 13.38 -1.80 -25.98
CA TYR A 472 12.71 -1.44 -27.24
C TYR A 472 12.49 -2.66 -28.15
N SER A 473 13.53 -3.46 -28.37
CA SER A 473 13.47 -4.65 -29.22
C SER A 473 12.49 -5.70 -28.69
N GLU A 474 12.56 -6.02 -27.39
CA GLU A 474 11.66 -7.01 -26.78
C GLU A 474 10.21 -6.51 -26.70
N GLN A 475 10.00 -5.22 -26.44
CA GLN A 475 8.69 -4.58 -26.52
C GLN A 475 8.04 -4.78 -27.89
N HIS A 476 8.78 -4.55 -28.98
CA HIS A 476 8.25 -4.74 -30.33
C HIS A 476 7.88 -6.19 -30.63
N LYS A 477 8.68 -7.15 -30.15
CA LYS A 477 8.35 -8.58 -30.30
C LYS A 477 7.07 -8.95 -29.55
N LEU A 478 6.89 -8.43 -28.34
CA LEU A 478 5.70 -8.71 -27.52
C LEU A 478 4.41 -8.11 -28.09
N LYS A 479 4.49 -7.00 -28.84
CA LYS A 479 3.32 -6.39 -29.52
C LYS A 479 2.86 -7.14 -30.78
N GLN A 480 3.69 -8.04 -31.34
CA GLN A 480 3.39 -8.77 -32.57
C GLN A 480 2.71 -10.13 -32.34
N ILE A 481 2.50 -10.49 -31.07
CA ILE A 481 1.82 -11.70 -30.60
C ILE A 481 0.45 -11.28 -30.07
#